data_AF-A0A1J0VXW5-F1
#
_entry.id   AF-A0A1J0VXW5-F1
#
_cell.length_a   1.000
_cell.length_b   1.000
_cell.length_c   1.000
_cell.angle_alpha   90.00
_cell.angle_beta   90.00
_cell.angle_gamma   90.00
#
_symmetry.space_group_name_H-M   'P 1'
#
loop_
_entity.id
_entity.type
_entity.pdbx_description
1 polymer ?
#
loop_
_entity_poly.entity_id
_entity_poly.type
_entity_poly.pdbx_seq_one_letter_code
_entity_poly.pdbx_strand_id
1 'polypeptide(L)'
;MTVSFRGAGPSGSPTPRLPFGAEPGPVAGAVVIAGLMLAVLSLTHPWWVSALSLVLWSAVIVVPVGQRTAYRWLRDWIAYRAGRKALARELARPQSPVDVPVATGVCGIRTGDTTLVAMIQLAPNLDLPTVIGAGTTYTEDTVPVALLAGMLHQFEVVIDIDIVTTGQRVRSVGSYGMLYDQLIGTDPAVGDRLTWLVLRLDIERNLEPLARRGSAAAAAPKALASAAHRIAARLREIEIAAHALPAEAMRAATRLLHKGFELSDLQENWTMLAGPVPTRHVTSFEIDLARIDDALDSCWTWHTGRTTLTIALTSRLVGRAETGATDDHEVAVRAFARYVGPGPDVGRPGYLHPLTGRQGAALLASLPVGGRERLDRIGRPRLVDQLVWQPGSELTEAVALQRMPIGPSGQILGVISGRAEHNLALPLYDPVRYNPRRRTIDLHAQLPVAQQIVLRTVAVGADVEIHTSRPGQWQHLVDAVGDPRSLRLAGGHGPIGAPDRVEAGRVGATVAVFDHLVPDTTAAPTTIVISAPGGPRQRSADLAIDQTGETTVDVSIPMHTVRIDLIEPIGEERFLAGTDESAGILSHDRPVPVPVPELAGARPATGSN
;
A
#
# COMPACT_ATOMS: atom_id res chain seq x y z
N MET A 1 23.49 -1.65 46.88
CA MET A 1 22.71 -1.80 45.64
C MET A 1 22.99 -3.22 45.14
N THR A 2 22.16 -4.16 45.57
CA THR A 2 22.41 -5.60 45.52
C THR A 2 21.29 -6.20 44.68
N VAL A 3 21.66 -6.78 43.54
CA VAL A 3 20.73 -7.34 42.56
C VAL A 3 20.26 -8.70 43.06
N SER A 4 18.95 -8.86 43.23
CA SER A 4 18.28 -10.11 43.60
C SER A 4 17.59 -10.68 42.38
N PHE A 5 18.04 -11.85 41.93
CA PHE A 5 17.36 -12.65 40.92
C PHE A 5 16.24 -13.45 41.58
N ARG A 6 14.99 -13.19 41.20
CA ARG A 6 13.82 -13.95 41.64
C ARG A 6 13.62 -15.14 40.70
N GLY A 7 13.56 -16.34 41.29
CA GLY A 7 13.59 -17.62 40.58
C GLY A 7 12.43 -17.87 39.62
N ALA A 8 12.76 -18.55 38.53
CA ALA A 8 11.84 -19.11 37.55
C ALA A 8 10.94 -20.19 38.19
N GLY A 9 9.62 -20.03 38.03
CA GLY A 9 8.67 -21.11 38.25
C GLY A 9 8.76 -22.15 37.12
N PRO A 10 8.28 -23.39 37.34
CA PRO A 10 8.49 -24.50 36.42
C PRO A 10 7.83 -24.23 35.08
N SER A 11 8.65 -24.17 34.03
CA SER A 11 8.24 -24.22 32.65
C SER A 11 7.40 -25.49 32.43
N GLY A 12 6.13 -25.31 32.06
CA GLY A 12 5.35 -26.38 31.46
C GLY A 12 6.11 -26.89 30.25
N SER A 13 6.47 -28.17 30.26
CA SER A 13 7.12 -28.82 29.13
C SER A 13 6.26 -28.65 27.88
N PRO A 14 6.82 -28.23 26.74
CA PRO A 14 6.07 -28.26 25.50
C PRO A 14 5.75 -29.72 25.21
N THR A 15 4.46 -30.05 25.19
CA THR A 15 3.98 -31.35 24.73
C THR A 15 4.62 -31.65 23.37
N PRO A 16 5.23 -32.83 23.16
CA PRO A 16 5.80 -33.18 21.87
C PRO A 16 4.65 -33.22 20.85
N ARG A 17 4.57 -32.19 20.01
CA ARG A 17 3.63 -32.18 18.88
C ARG A 17 4.16 -33.18 17.87
N LEU A 18 3.40 -34.25 17.63
CA LEU A 18 3.66 -35.16 16.52
C LEU A 18 3.74 -34.32 15.22
N PRO A 19 4.74 -34.55 14.35
CA PRO A 19 4.98 -33.74 13.15
C PRO A 19 3.84 -33.81 12.10
N PHE A 20 2.81 -34.61 12.35
CA PHE A 20 1.68 -34.86 11.45
C PHE A 20 0.35 -34.56 12.14
N GLY A 21 0.01 -33.29 12.35
CA GLY A 21 -1.33 -32.89 12.79
C GLY A 21 -2.37 -33.09 11.66
N ALA A 22 -2.71 -34.32 11.30
CA ALA A 22 -3.77 -34.56 10.35
C ALA A 22 -5.13 -34.17 10.96
N GLU A 23 -6.01 -33.51 10.19
CA GLU A 23 -7.37 -33.20 10.65
C GLU A 23 -8.12 -34.53 10.93
N PRO A 24 -8.91 -34.65 12.01
CA PRO A 24 -9.54 -35.92 12.39
C PRO A 24 -10.54 -36.45 11.34
N GLY A 25 -11.19 -35.56 10.58
CA GLY A 25 -12.14 -35.93 9.51
C GLY A 25 -11.53 -36.69 8.33
N PRO A 26 -10.50 -36.17 7.64
CA PRO A 26 -9.89 -36.85 6.49
C PRO A 26 -9.13 -38.12 6.86
N VAL A 27 -8.62 -38.27 8.09
CA VAL A 27 -8.00 -39.52 8.53
C VAL A 27 -9.04 -40.65 8.61
N ALA A 28 -10.24 -40.37 9.11
CA ALA A 28 -11.31 -41.36 9.17
C ALA A 28 -11.78 -41.80 7.78
N GLY A 29 -12.05 -40.85 6.88
CA GLY A 29 -12.38 -41.16 5.48
C GLY A 29 -11.24 -41.88 4.75
N ALA A 30 -9.99 -41.50 5.07
CA ALA A 30 -8.83 -42.17 4.52
C ALA A 30 -8.78 -43.65 4.95
N VAL A 31 -8.94 -43.91 6.24
CA VAL A 31 -8.94 -45.26 6.81
C VAL A 31 -10.05 -46.14 6.20
N VAL A 32 -11.23 -45.58 5.94
CA VAL A 32 -12.35 -46.33 5.32
C VAL A 32 -12.04 -46.74 3.88
N ILE A 33 -11.58 -45.81 3.03
CA ILE A 33 -11.25 -46.12 1.64
C ILE A 33 -10.01 -47.02 1.55
N ALA A 34 -9.02 -46.83 2.42
CA ALA A 34 -7.88 -47.72 2.58
C ALA A 34 -8.31 -49.15 2.94
N GLY A 35 -9.24 -49.31 3.88
CA GLY A 35 -9.81 -50.61 4.24
C GLY A 35 -10.55 -51.26 3.08
N LEU A 36 -11.29 -50.48 2.29
CA LEU A 36 -11.98 -50.95 1.09
C LEU A 36 -11.02 -51.35 -0.04
N MET A 37 -9.97 -50.57 -0.30
CA MET A 37 -8.91 -50.94 -1.25
C MET A 37 -8.19 -52.21 -0.78
N LEU A 38 -7.86 -52.32 0.51
CA LEU A 38 -7.20 -53.50 1.06
C LEU A 38 -8.09 -54.75 0.92
N ALA A 39 -9.39 -54.63 1.20
CA ALA A 39 -10.35 -55.72 1.01
C ALA A 39 -10.42 -56.13 -0.46
N VAL A 40 -10.56 -55.20 -1.40
CA VAL A 40 -10.71 -55.54 -2.83
C VAL A 40 -9.41 -56.09 -3.44
N LEU A 41 -8.26 -55.47 -3.19
CA LEU A 41 -6.98 -55.90 -3.78
C LEU A 41 -6.45 -57.21 -3.19
N SER A 42 -6.78 -57.53 -1.93
CA SER A 42 -6.36 -58.80 -1.31
C SER A 42 -7.10 -60.03 -1.86
N LEU A 43 -8.26 -59.84 -2.50
CA LEU A 43 -9.00 -60.92 -3.18
C LEU A 43 -8.44 -61.23 -4.58
N THR A 44 -7.81 -60.27 -5.26
CA THR A 44 -7.43 -60.41 -6.68
C THR A 44 -5.93 -60.38 -6.93
N HIS A 45 -5.13 -59.87 -6.00
CA HIS A 45 -3.70 -59.64 -6.19
C HIS A 45 -2.84 -60.14 -5.01
N PRO A 46 -1.54 -60.39 -5.24
CA PRO A 46 -0.61 -60.71 -4.17
C PRO A 46 -0.57 -59.63 -3.08
N TRP A 47 -0.35 -60.04 -1.83
CA TRP A 47 -0.37 -59.17 -0.65
C TRP A 47 0.55 -57.93 -0.77
N TRP A 48 1.68 -58.07 -1.48
CA TRP A 48 2.63 -56.96 -1.69
C TRP A 48 2.05 -55.83 -2.56
N VAL A 49 1.15 -56.13 -3.50
CA VAL A 49 0.45 -55.12 -4.32
C VAL A 49 -0.52 -54.31 -3.46
N SER A 50 -1.23 -54.99 -2.55
CA SER A 50 -2.16 -54.35 -1.62
C SER A 50 -1.42 -53.45 -0.64
N ALA A 51 -0.29 -53.92 -0.09
CA ALA A 51 0.56 -53.15 0.80
C ALA A 51 1.16 -51.91 0.10
N LEU A 52 1.69 -52.08 -1.12
CA LEU A 52 2.26 -50.97 -1.90
C LEU A 52 1.19 -49.92 -2.25
N SER A 53 -0.02 -50.36 -2.63
CA SER A 53 -1.14 -49.46 -2.95
C SER A 53 -1.59 -48.67 -1.73
N LEU A 54 -1.68 -49.31 -0.56
CA LEU A 54 -2.03 -48.65 0.68
C LEU A 54 -0.98 -47.61 1.10
N VAL A 55 0.31 -47.95 0.98
CA VAL A 55 1.42 -47.03 1.27
C VAL A 55 1.41 -45.84 0.32
N LEU A 56 1.25 -46.08 -0.99
CA LEU A 56 1.19 -45.02 -1.99
C LEU A 56 -0.01 -44.09 -1.76
N TRP A 57 -1.16 -44.67 -1.46
CA TRP A 57 -2.39 -43.92 -1.21
C TRP A 57 -2.32 -43.10 0.08
N SER A 58 -1.77 -43.68 1.14
CA SER A 58 -1.49 -42.98 2.40
C SER A 58 -0.47 -41.86 2.18
N ALA A 59 0.57 -42.09 1.36
CA ALA A 59 1.53 -41.07 0.99
C ALA A 59 0.87 -39.91 0.21
N VAL A 60 -0.02 -40.18 -0.75
CA VAL A 60 -0.75 -39.12 -1.48
C VAL A 60 -1.64 -38.28 -0.56
N ILE A 61 -2.25 -38.90 0.46
CA ILE A 61 -3.12 -38.20 1.42
C ILE A 61 -2.34 -37.51 2.52
N VAL A 62 -1.16 -37.98 2.91
CA VAL A 62 -0.42 -37.41 4.05
C VAL A 62 0.66 -36.43 3.59
N VAL A 63 1.31 -36.68 2.45
CA VAL A 63 2.42 -35.86 1.97
C VAL A 63 1.90 -34.52 1.45
N PRO A 64 2.28 -33.39 2.07
CA PRO A 64 1.89 -32.08 1.59
C PRO A 64 2.70 -31.72 0.34
N VAL A 65 2.04 -31.46 -0.78
CA VAL A 65 2.67 -30.89 -1.99
C VAL A 65 2.31 -29.41 -2.05
N GLY A 66 3.32 -28.53 -2.04
CA GLY A 66 3.09 -27.08 -2.10
C GLY A 66 2.29 -26.51 -0.92
N GLN A 67 2.57 -27.00 0.30
CA GLN A 67 1.92 -26.58 1.56
C GLN A 67 0.43 -27.00 1.71
N ARG A 68 -0.11 -27.81 0.80
CA ARG A 68 -1.47 -28.34 0.89
C ARG A 68 -1.48 -29.87 0.78
N THR A 69 -2.30 -30.49 1.63
CA THR A 69 -2.65 -31.91 1.49
C THR A 69 -3.58 -32.11 0.29
N ALA A 70 -3.50 -33.24 -0.42
CA ALA A 70 -4.35 -33.55 -1.57
C ALA A 70 -5.86 -33.39 -1.25
N TYR A 71 -6.29 -33.82 -0.06
CA TYR A 71 -7.66 -33.62 0.42
C TYR A 71 -8.04 -32.13 0.52
N ARG A 72 -7.19 -31.30 1.15
CA ARG A 72 -7.46 -29.86 1.28
C ARG A 72 -7.49 -29.18 -0.08
N TRP A 73 -6.61 -29.58 -0.99
CA TRP A 73 -6.63 -29.10 -2.36
C TRP A 73 -7.95 -29.42 -3.05
N LEU A 74 -8.43 -30.66 -2.96
CA LEU A 74 -9.72 -31.08 -3.52
C LEU A 74 -10.89 -30.32 -2.88
N ARG A 75 -10.92 -30.23 -1.55
CA ARG A 75 -11.96 -29.48 -0.81
C ARG A 75 -11.98 -28.01 -1.21
N ASP A 76 -10.82 -27.37 -1.28
CA ASP A 76 -10.69 -25.97 -1.66
C ASP A 76 -11.09 -25.78 -3.13
N TRP A 77 -10.79 -26.73 -4.00
CA TRP A 77 -11.19 -26.72 -5.40
C TRP A 77 -12.70 -26.90 -5.59
N ILE A 78 -13.33 -27.80 -4.84
CA ILE A 78 -14.79 -27.96 -4.81
C ILE A 78 -15.44 -26.68 -4.29
N ALA A 79 -14.95 -26.14 -3.16
CA ALA A 79 -15.47 -24.91 -2.56
C ALA A 79 -15.32 -23.72 -3.52
N TYR A 80 -14.17 -23.59 -4.17
CA TYR A 80 -13.94 -22.60 -5.23
C TYR A 80 -14.96 -22.76 -6.36
N ARG A 81 -15.10 -23.96 -6.93
CA ARG A 81 -16.02 -24.18 -8.06
C ARG A 81 -17.49 -23.95 -7.70
N ALA A 82 -17.92 -24.39 -6.52
CA ALA A 82 -19.28 -24.18 -6.02
C ALA A 82 -19.54 -22.70 -5.68
N GLY A 83 -18.53 -22.01 -5.15
CA GLY A 83 -18.60 -20.62 -4.69
C GLY A 83 -18.59 -19.57 -5.79
N ARG A 84 -18.08 -19.88 -7.00
CA ARG A 84 -17.91 -18.90 -8.11
C ARG A 84 -19.15 -18.06 -8.40
N LYS A 85 -20.33 -18.68 -8.52
CA LYS A 85 -21.57 -17.96 -8.82
C LYS A 85 -22.05 -17.10 -7.65
N ALA A 86 -21.77 -17.49 -6.40
CA ALA A 86 -22.10 -16.69 -5.23
C ALA A 86 -21.17 -15.47 -5.13
N LEU A 87 -19.88 -15.67 -5.36
CA LEU A 87 -18.87 -14.63 -5.34
C LEU A 87 -19.08 -13.59 -6.45
N ALA A 88 -19.38 -14.02 -7.68
CA ALA A 88 -19.68 -13.10 -8.78
C ALA A 88 -20.89 -12.21 -8.49
N ARG A 89 -21.95 -12.75 -7.88
CA ARG A 89 -23.12 -11.97 -7.42
C ARG A 89 -22.75 -10.96 -6.34
N GLU A 90 -21.83 -11.34 -5.46
CA GLU A 90 -21.39 -10.50 -4.36
C GLU A 90 -20.51 -9.33 -4.84
N LEU A 91 -19.63 -9.58 -5.82
CA LEU A 91 -18.85 -8.57 -6.50
C LEU A 91 -19.73 -7.58 -7.30
N ALA A 92 -20.81 -8.08 -7.91
CA ALA A 92 -21.75 -7.25 -8.67
C ALA A 92 -22.80 -6.53 -7.81
N ARG A 93 -22.83 -6.75 -6.49
CA ARG A 93 -23.85 -6.14 -5.61
C ARG A 93 -23.63 -4.62 -5.55
N PRO A 94 -24.65 -3.79 -5.83
CA PRO A 94 -24.52 -2.34 -5.74
C PRO A 94 -24.10 -1.90 -4.34
N GLN A 95 -23.13 -0.99 -4.29
CA GLN A 95 -22.53 -0.51 -3.05
C GLN A 95 -22.81 0.97 -2.92
N SER A 96 -23.72 1.34 -2.04
CA SER A 96 -24.07 2.75 -1.84
C SER A 96 -24.08 3.07 -0.35
N PRO A 97 -23.01 3.71 0.17
CA PRO A 97 -23.06 4.26 1.51
C PRO A 97 -24.06 5.42 1.56
N VAL A 98 -24.69 5.56 2.72
CA VAL A 98 -25.67 6.60 3.05
C VAL A 98 -25.12 7.44 4.18
N ASP A 99 -25.33 8.76 4.11
CA ASP A 99 -24.92 9.67 5.16
C ASP A 99 -25.82 9.54 6.39
N VAL A 100 -25.19 9.34 7.55
CA VAL A 100 -25.85 9.25 8.84
C VAL A 100 -25.42 10.45 9.68
N PRO A 101 -26.33 11.38 9.98
CA PRO A 101 -26.03 12.51 10.85
C PRO A 101 -26.04 12.07 12.32
N VAL A 102 -25.02 12.50 13.05
CA VAL A 102 -24.90 12.40 14.51
C VAL A 102 -24.48 13.76 15.08
N ALA A 103 -24.54 13.94 16.40
CA ALA A 103 -24.22 15.22 17.04
C ALA A 103 -22.80 15.74 16.70
N THR A 104 -21.85 14.83 16.43
CA THR A 104 -20.46 15.15 16.12
C THR A 104 -20.19 15.45 14.64
N GLY A 105 -21.17 15.21 13.75
CA GLY A 105 -20.99 15.39 12.30
C GLY A 105 -21.73 14.34 11.47
N VAL A 106 -21.40 14.30 10.18
CA VAL A 106 -21.93 13.33 9.22
C VAL A 106 -20.90 12.24 8.97
N CYS A 107 -21.34 10.98 9.00
CA CYS A 107 -20.51 9.83 8.65
C CYS A 107 -21.26 8.96 7.63
N GLY A 108 -20.58 8.59 6.55
CA GLY A 108 -21.07 7.64 5.56
C GLY A 108 -21.07 6.23 6.16
N ILE A 109 -22.23 5.61 6.19
CA ILE A 109 -22.41 4.23 6.63
C ILE A 109 -22.84 3.39 5.45
N ARG A 110 -22.13 2.30 5.23
CA ARG A 110 -22.55 1.25 4.30
C ARG A 110 -23.25 0.14 5.06
N THR A 111 -24.47 -0.19 4.64
CA THR A 111 -25.25 -1.30 5.16
C THR A 111 -24.93 -2.59 4.40
N GLY A 112 -24.49 -3.62 5.12
CA GLY A 112 -24.44 -5.01 4.65
C GLY A 112 -25.65 -5.82 5.13
N ASP A 113 -25.59 -7.14 4.99
CA ASP A 113 -26.68 -8.02 5.46
C ASP A 113 -26.73 -8.06 6.99
N THR A 114 -25.58 -8.28 7.63
CA THR A 114 -25.44 -8.34 9.10
C THR A 114 -24.43 -7.34 9.66
N THR A 115 -23.58 -6.77 8.80
CA THR A 115 -22.49 -5.88 9.20
C THR A 115 -22.63 -4.51 8.58
N LEU A 116 -22.49 -3.47 9.40
CA LEU A 116 -22.36 -2.08 8.98
C LEU A 116 -20.89 -1.69 8.86
N VAL A 117 -20.55 -0.84 7.90
CA VAL A 117 -19.18 -0.37 7.69
C VAL A 117 -19.11 1.15 7.62
N ALA A 118 -18.12 1.71 8.30
CA ALA A 118 -17.73 3.12 8.24
C ALA A 118 -16.24 3.23 7.92
N MET A 119 -15.80 4.39 7.45
CA MET A 119 -14.39 4.65 7.17
C MET A 119 -13.90 5.92 7.86
N ILE A 120 -12.71 5.86 8.43
CA ILE A 120 -11.95 7.02 8.90
C ILE A 120 -10.72 7.13 8.01
N GLN A 121 -10.49 8.31 7.45
CA GLN A 121 -9.24 8.61 6.76
C GLN A 121 -8.20 9.10 7.76
N LEU A 122 -6.99 8.56 7.67
CA LEU A 122 -5.81 9.09 8.34
C LEU A 122 -5.06 9.98 7.34
N ALA A 123 -5.00 11.27 7.62
CA ALA A 123 -4.28 12.23 6.81
C ALA A 123 -2.81 12.28 7.26
N PRO A 124 -1.86 12.30 6.32
CA PRO A 124 -0.44 12.29 6.63
C PRO A 124 0.01 13.61 7.26
N ASN A 125 1.01 13.54 8.13
CA ASN A 125 1.72 14.74 8.56
C ASN A 125 2.83 15.08 7.56
N LEU A 126 2.54 16.03 6.65
CA LEU A 126 3.46 16.44 5.59
C LEU A 126 4.74 17.15 6.08
N ASP A 127 4.79 17.51 7.36
CA ASP A 127 5.95 18.15 7.98
C ASP A 127 6.92 17.12 8.57
N LEU A 128 6.58 15.83 8.60
CA LEU A 128 7.47 14.79 9.09
C LEU A 128 8.26 14.18 7.91
N PRO A 129 9.60 14.37 7.84
CA PRO A 129 10.40 13.75 6.81
C PRO A 129 10.50 12.23 7.02
N THR A 130 10.77 11.53 5.93
CA THR A 130 11.14 10.11 5.97
C THR A 130 12.63 9.97 5.70
N VAL A 131 13.34 9.28 6.60
CA VAL A 131 14.74 8.92 6.38
C VAL A 131 14.79 7.53 5.78
N ILE A 132 15.49 7.40 4.67
CA ILE A 132 15.63 6.15 3.93
C ILE A 132 17.10 5.73 4.04
N GLY A 133 17.36 4.53 4.54
CA GLY A 133 18.72 4.02 4.69
C GLY A 133 18.76 2.54 5.06
N ALA A 134 19.79 1.84 4.56
CA ALA A 134 20.07 0.43 4.84
C ALA A 134 18.86 -0.53 4.59
N GLY A 135 18.08 -0.30 3.53
CA GLY A 135 16.92 -1.13 3.19
C GLY A 135 15.71 -0.94 4.11
N THR A 136 15.72 0.09 4.95
CA THR A 136 14.64 0.44 5.87
C THR A 136 14.20 1.88 5.70
N THR A 137 12.95 2.17 6.09
CA THR A 137 12.43 3.54 6.13
C THR A 137 12.03 3.90 7.55
N TYR A 138 12.54 5.03 8.02
CA TYR A 138 12.15 5.60 9.31
C TYR A 138 11.27 6.82 9.08
N THR A 139 10.07 6.80 9.66
CA THR A 139 9.15 7.94 9.70
C THR A 139 8.49 8.01 11.06
N GLU A 140 8.27 9.23 11.54
CA GLU A 140 7.51 9.47 12.78
C GLU A 140 5.99 9.45 12.52
N ASP A 141 5.56 9.60 11.26
CA ASP A 141 4.15 9.61 10.84
C ASP A 141 3.55 8.18 10.88
N THR A 142 3.26 7.72 12.10
CA THR A 142 2.88 6.34 12.40
C THR A 142 1.65 6.27 13.30
N VAL A 143 0.86 5.20 13.15
CA VAL A 143 -0.25 4.86 14.05
C VAL A 143 0.09 3.65 14.92
N PRO A 144 -0.06 3.72 16.25
CA PRO A 144 0.15 2.56 17.11
C PRO A 144 -1.01 1.55 16.98
N VAL A 145 -0.71 0.29 16.62
CA VAL A 145 -1.74 -0.75 16.47
C VAL A 145 -2.37 -1.12 17.82
N ALA A 146 -1.57 -1.13 18.90
CA ALA A 146 -2.03 -1.38 20.27
C ALA A 146 -3.13 -0.39 20.69
N LEU A 147 -2.96 0.89 20.31
CA LEU A 147 -3.93 1.95 20.59
C LEU A 147 -5.26 1.69 19.87
N LEU A 148 -5.21 1.32 18.59
CA LEU A 148 -6.40 0.98 17.81
C LEU A 148 -7.09 -0.28 18.34
N ALA A 149 -6.33 -1.29 18.74
CA ALA A 149 -6.87 -2.50 19.32
C ALA A 149 -7.59 -2.24 20.67
N GLY A 150 -7.10 -1.29 21.48
CA GLY A 150 -7.82 -0.78 22.65
C GLY A 150 -9.14 -0.03 22.32
N MET A 151 -9.33 0.39 21.06
CA MET A 151 -10.54 1.08 20.59
C MET A 151 -11.58 0.15 19.96
N LEU A 152 -11.37 -1.17 19.94
CA LEU A 152 -12.37 -2.13 19.44
C LEU A 152 -13.66 -2.10 20.29
N HIS A 153 -13.54 -1.79 21.57
CA HIS A 153 -14.68 -1.62 22.47
C HIS A 153 -15.08 -0.14 22.54
N GLN A 154 -16.29 0.17 22.11
CA GLN A 154 -16.81 1.52 21.97
C GLN A 154 -18.06 1.68 22.82
N PHE A 155 -17.85 2.04 24.10
CA PHE A 155 -18.88 1.93 25.14
C PHE A 155 -19.43 0.50 25.18
N GLU A 156 -20.75 0.33 25.02
CA GLU A 156 -21.42 -0.96 25.07
C GLU A 156 -21.38 -1.75 23.75
N VAL A 157 -20.85 -1.17 22.66
CA VAL A 157 -20.77 -1.88 21.37
C VAL A 157 -19.33 -2.26 21.06
N VAL A 158 -19.16 -3.44 20.47
CA VAL A 158 -17.88 -3.94 19.99
C VAL A 158 -17.82 -3.82 18.48
N ILE A 159 -16.76 -3.21 18.00
CA ILE A 159 -16.46 -3.04 16.58
C ILE A 159 -15.13 -3.69 16.25
N ASP A 160 -14.95 -3.98 14.97
CA ASP A 160 -13.69 -4.42 14.41
C ASP A 160 -13.06 -3.32 13.57
N ILE A 161 -11.73 -3.27 13.54
CA ILE A 161 -10.98 -2.19 12.89
C ILE A 161 -9.98 -2.83 11.93
N ASP A 162 -10.14 -2.56 10.63
CA ASP A 162 -9.12 -2.90 9.65
C ASP A 162 -8.29 -1.65 9.31
N ILE A 163 -6.99 -1.72 9.45
CA ILE A 163 -6.05 -0.70 8.95
C ILE A 163 -5.77 -1.04 7.49
N VAL A 164 -6.27 -0.22 6.56
CA VAL A 164 -6.12 -0.43 5.12
C VAL A 164 -5.21 0.66 4.57
N THR A 165 -3.98 0.29 4.25
CA THR A 165 -2.99 1.18 3.63
C THR A 165 -2.81 0.78 2.18
N THR A 166 -3.00 1.71 1.24
CA THR A 166 -2.71 1.48 -0.17
C THR A 166 -1.72 2.49 -0.69
N GLY A 167 -0.85 2.06 -1.59
CA GLY A 167 0.14 2.94 -2.15
C GLY A 167 0.88 2.36 -3.34
N GLN A 168 1.72 3.21 -3.92
CA GLN A 168 2.66 2.87 -4.98
C GLN A 168 4.00 3.49 -4.63
N ARG A 169 5.08 2.75 -4.88
CA ARG A 169 6.44 3.28 -4.77
C ARG A 169 6.63 4.46 -5.71
N VAL A 170 6.25 4.24 -6.97
CA VAL A 170 6.32 5.22 -8.04
C VAL A 170 5.07 5.15 -8.92
N ARG A 171 4.70 6.27 -9.54
CA ARG A 171 3.69 6.34 -10.59
C ARG A 171 4.03 5.34 -11.69
N SER A 172 3.06 4.50 -12.05
CA SER A 172 3.25 3.44 -13.04
C SER A 172 3.13 3.89 -14.51
N VAL A 173 3.12 5.20 -14.77
CA VAL A 173 2.88 5.79 -16.10
C VAL A 173 4.10 6.63 -16.47
N GLY A 174 4.57 6.49 -17.71
CA GLY A 174 5.72 7.20 -18.24
C GLY A 174 7.05 6.48 -18.03
N SER A 175 8.04 6.80 -18.86
CA SER A 175 9.40 6.24 -18.79
C SER A 175 10.15 6.67 -17.52
N TYR A 176 9.81 7.84 -16.98
CA TYR A 176 10.46 8.38 -15.79
C TYR A 176 10.15 7.58 -14.51
N GLY A 177 8.93 7.04 -14.37
CA GLY A 177 8.58 6.25 -13.19
C GLY A 177 9.47 5.01 -13.01
N MET A 178 9.86 4.36 -14.10
CA MET A 178 10.80 3.22 -14.05
C MET A 178 12.21 3.64 -13.64
N LEU A 179 12.70 4.79 -14.14
CA LEU A 179 13.99 5.33 -13.73
C LEU A 179 14.02 5.72 -12.27
N TYR A 180 12.96 6.38 -11.81
CA TYR A 180 12.87 6.80 -10.42
C TYR A 180 12.75 5.60 -9.48
N ASP A 181 12.09 4.50 -9.89
CA ASP A 181 12.09 3.26 -9.11
C ASP A 181 13.48 2.60 -9.05
N GLN A 182 14.28 2.72 -10.13
CA GLN A 182 15.70 2.31 -10.12
C GLN A 182 16.54 3.17 -9.17
N LEU A 183 16.27 4.48 -9.09
CA LEU A 183 16.91 5.40 -8.15
C LEU A 183 16.59 5.04 -6.69
N ILE A 184 15.35 4.67 -6.39
CA ILE A 184 14.94 4.17 -5.06
C ILE A 184 15.62 2.83 -4.76
N GLY A 185 15.82 1.98 -5.77
CA GLY A 185 16.47 0.69 -5.62
C GLY A 185 15.67 -0.25 -4.72
N THR A 186 16.34 -0.85 -3.74
CA THR A 186 15.72 -1.83 -2.83
C THR A 186 14.97 -1.21 -1.66
N ASP A 187 15.06 0.11 -1.48
CA ASP A 187 14.47 0.77 -0.32
C ASP A 187 12.94 0.75 -0.38
N PRO A 188 12.23 0.52 0.74
CA PRO A 188 10.77 0.43 0.77
C PRO A 188 10.09 1.81 0.76
N ALA A 189 10.63 2.77 0.01
CA ALA A 189 10.06 4.12 -0.10
C ALA A 189 8.75 4.11 -0.90
N VAL A 190 7.67 4.61 -0.29
CA VAL A 190 6.34 4.65 -0.90
C VAL A 190 6.00 6.09 -1.25
N GLY A 191 6.11 6.46 -2.53
CA GLY A 191 5.87 7.83 -3.00
C GLY A 191 4.44 8.32 -2.78
N ASP A 192 3.44 7.48 -3.07
CA ASP A 192 2.01 7.74 -2.80
C ASP A 192 1.49 6.69 -1.83
N ARG A 193 1.11 7.08 -0.61
CA ARG A 193 0.55 6.20 0.42
C ARG A 193 -0.66 6.86 1.07
N LEU A 194 -1.76 6.11 1.12
CA LEU A 194 -3.03 6.49 1.70
C LEU A 194 -3.47 5.44 2.72
N THR A 195 -3.91 5.87 3.89
CA THR A 195 -4.35 4.97 4.95
C THR A 195 -5.75 5.31 5.42
N TRP A 196 -6.58 4.27 5.55
CA TRP A 196 -7.92 4.35 6.14
C TRP A 196 -8.07 3.32 7.26
N LEU A 197 -8.89 3.65 8.25
CA LEU A 197 -9.46 2.69 9.18
C LEU A 197 -10.86 2.32 8.69
N VAL A 198 -11.08 1.04 8.44
CA VAL A 198 -12.40 0.49 8.09
C VAL A 198 -12.99 -0.09 9.36
N LEU A 199 -14.05 0.54 9.85
CA LEU A 199 -14.76 0.11 11.05
C LEU A 199 -15.90 -0.83 10.65
N ARG A 200 -16.00 -1.99 11.30
CA ARG A 200 -17.07 -2.96 11.05
C ARG A 200 -17.87 -3.20 12.33
N LEU A 201 -19.18 -3.05 12.25
CA LEU A 201 -20.11 -3.36 13.35
C LEU A 201 -21.02 -4.49 12.91
N ASP A 202 -20.87 -5.65 13.55
CA ASP A 202 -21.79 -6.77 13.42
C ASP A 202 -23.03 -6.51 14.29
N ILE A 203 -24.20 -6.47 13.66
CA ILE A 203 -25.47 -6.18 14.33
C ILE A 203 -25.85 -7.32 15.27
N GLU A 204 -25.60 -8.57 14.90
CA GLU A 204 -25.96 -9.74 15.71
C GLU A 204 -25.10 -9.80 16.97
N ARG A 205 -23.80 -9.55 16.84
CA ARG A 205 -22.87 -9.47 17.99
C ARG A 205 -23.25 -8.36 18.98
N ASN A 206 -23.89 -7.30 18.50
CA ASN A 206 -24.24 -6.12 19.28
C ASN A 206 -25.74 -5.98 19.52
N LEU A 207 -26.53 -7.04 19.36
CA LEU A 207 -27.99 -6.93 19.34
C LEU A 207 -28.55 -6.39 20.65
N GLU A 208 -28.09 -6.88 21.79
CA GLU A 208 -28.54 -6.46 23.12
C GLU A 208 -28.30 -4.96 23.40
N PRO A 209 -27.06 -4.43 23.30
CA PRO A 209 -26.82 -2.99 23.53
C PRO A 209 -27.52 -2.09 22.50
N LEU A 210 -27.72 -2.58 21.28
CA LEU A 210 -28.47 -1.85 20.25
C LEU A 210 -29.97 -1.79 20.55
N ALA A 211 -30.55 -2.91 21.00
CA ALA A 211 -31.98 -3.00 21.32
C ALA A 211 -32.39 -2.03 22.44
N ARG A 212 -31.49 -1.78 23.40
CA ARG A 212 -31.71 -0.77 24.46
C ARG A 212 -31.87 0.66 23.92
N ARG A 213 -31.36 0.94 22.71
CA ARG A 213 -31.39 2.27 22.05
C ARG A 213 -32.51 2.39 21.01
N GLY A 214 -33.30 1.33 20.82
CA GLY A 214 -34.39 1.25 19.84
C GLY A 214 -34.17 0.13 18.82
N SER A 215 -34.86 0.19 17.68
CA SER A 215 -34.70 -0.82 16.62
C SER A 215 -33.23 -0.87 16.13
N ALA A 216 -32.69 -2.08 15.96
CA ALA A 216 -31.31 -2.26 15.49
C ALA A 216 -31.04 -1.54 14.17
N ALA A 217 -32.00 -1.54 13.24
CA ALA A 217 -31.90 -0.85 11.96
C ALA A 217 -31.70 0.67 12.09
N ALA A 218 -32.31 1.31 13.09
CA ALA A 218 -32.18 2.75 13.34
C ALA A 218 -31.01 3.09 14.28
N ALA A 219 -30.74 2.24 15.27
CA ALA A 219 -29.74 2.47 16.29
C ALA A 219 -28.31 2.14 15.82
N ALA A 220 -28.13 1.06 15.06
CA ALA A 220 -26.81 0.57 14.67
C ALA A 220 -26.03 1.56 13.77
N PRO A 221 -26.62 2.20 12.74
CA PRO A 221 -25.90 3.18 11.94
C PRO A 221 -25.46 4.39 12.75
N LYS A 222 -26.31 4.89 13.66
CA LYS A 222 -25.97 6.01 14.56
C LYS A 222 -24.88 5.62 15.56
N ALA A 223 -24.91 4.39 16.07
CA ALA A 223 -23.91 3.88 17.00
C ALA A 223 -22.53 3.78 16.32
N LEU A 224 -22.47 3.24 15.11
CA LEU A 224 -21.25 3.15 14.32
C LEU A 224 -20.72 4.53 13.90
N ALA A 225 -21.59 5.43 13.42
CA ALA A 225 -21.20 6.80 13.08
C ALA A 225 -20.61 7.55 14.29
N SER A 226 -21.24 7.42 15.46
CA SER A 226 -20.73 8.03 16.70
C SER A 226 -19.39 7.40 17.13
N ALA A 227 -19.23 6.08 16.98
CA ALA A 227 -17.95 5.41 17.24
C ALA A 227 -16.84 5.89 16.30
N ALA A 228 -17.14 6.07 15.02
CA ALA A 228 -16.19 6.60 14.04
C ALA A 228 -15.67 7.99 14.42
N HIS A 229 -16.57 8.91 14.79
CA HIS A 229 -16.16 10.25 15.21
C HIS A 229 -15.37 10.25 16.53
N ARG A 230 -15.69 9.37 17.48
CA ARG A 230 -14.91 9.26 18.74
C ARG A 230 -13.51 8.72 18.50
N ILE A 231 -13.37 7.69 17.69
CA ILE A 231 -12.05 7.14 17.32
C ILE A 231 -11.23 8.22 16.60
N ALA A 232 -11.84 8.93 15.64
CA ALA A 232 -11.18 10.03 14.95
C ALA A 232 -10.80 11.18 15.90
N ALA A 233 -11.65 11.52 16.89
CA ALA A 233 -11.31 12.50 17.91
C ALA A 233 -10.13 12.06 18.78
N ARG A 234 -10.14 10.80 19.23
CA ARG A 234 -9.06 10.23 20.07
C ARG A 234 -7.72 10.14 19.34
N LEU A 235 -7.73 9.90 18.03
CA LEU A 235 -6.53 9.97 17.20
C LEU A 235 -6.02 11.41 17.06
N ARG A 236 -6.91 12.40 16.90
CA ARG A 236 -6.52 13.81 16.85
C ARG A 236 -5.95 14.33 18.18
N GLU A 237 -6.39 13.79 19.32
CA GLU A 237 -5.82 14.11 20.63
C GLU A 237 -4.35 13.70 20.77
N ILE A 238 -3.87 12.75 19.97
CA ILE A 238 -2.46 12.34 19.89
C ILE A 238 -1.79 12.80 18.60
N GLU A 239 -2.28 13.91 18.03
CA GLU A 239 -1.73 14.59 16.85
C GLU A 239 -1.80 13.80 15.53
N ILE A 240 -2.59 12.73 15.48
CA ILE A 240 -2.88 12.01 14.23
C ILE A 240 -4.12 12.62 13.57
N ALA A 241 -3.96 13.24 12.41
CA ALA A 241 -5.05 13.86 11.67
C ALA A 241 -6.02 12.79 11.14
N ALA A 242 -7.20 12.68 11.75
CA ALA A 242 -8.20 11.65 11.42
C ALA A 242 -9.58 12.24 11.11
N HIS A 243 -10.21 11.79 10.02
CA HIS A 243 -11.51 12.28 9.54
C HIS A 243 -12.47 11.14 9.25
N ALA A 244 -13.62 11.10 9.93
CA ALA A 244 -14.71 10.20 9.54
C ALA A 244 -15.23 10.63 8.15
N LEU A 245 -15.33 9.68 7.22
CA LEU A 245 -15.67 9.99 5.83
C LEU A 245 -17.19 10.10 5.65
N PRO A 246 -17.71 11.13 4.95
CA PRO A 246 -19.07 11.12 4.43
C PRO A 246 -19.22 10.08 3.30
N ALA A 247 -20.44 9.78 2.91
CA ALA A 247 -20.78 8.74 1.94
C ALA A 247 -20.06 8.92 0.60
N GLU A 248 -19.99 10.14 0.07
CA GLU A 248 -19.30 10.40 -1.21
C GLU A 248 -17.79 10.16 -1.11
N ALA A 249 -17.16 10.64 -0.03
CA ALA A 249 -15.73 10.39 0.20
C ALA A 249 -15.45 8.90 0.41
N MET A 250 -16.34 8.18 1.10
CA MET A 250 -16.26 6.72 1.27
C MET A 250 -16.36 5.99 -0.08
N ARG A 251 -17.23 6.43 -1.01
CA ARG A 251 -17.30 5.87 -2.37
C ARG A 251 -15.99 6.11 -3.12
N ALA A 252 -15.47 7.34 -3.09
CA ALA A 252 -14.21 7.68 -3.75
C ALA A 252 -13.03 6.85 -3.20
N ALA A 253 -12.93 6.69 -1.87
CA ALA A 253 -11.92 5.86 -1.23
C ALA A 253 -12.06 4.38 -1.62
N THR A 254 -13.29 3.85 -1.67
CA THR A 254 -13.56 2.48 -2.11
C THR A 254 -13.09 2.26 -3.55
N ARG A 255 -13.35 3.23 -4.46
CA ARG A 255 -12.89 3.20 -5.85
C ARG A 255 -11.36 3.18 -5.99
N LEU A 256 -10.67 3.93 -5.14
CA LEU A 256 -9.20 3.92 -5.10
C LEU A 256 -8.66 2.54 -4.70
N LEU A 257 -9.29 1.89 -3.73
CA LEU A 257 -8.86 0.57 -3.26
C LEU A 257 -8.97 -0.53 -4.33
N HIS A 258 -9.90 -0.46 -5.28
CA HIS A 258 -9.91 -1.40 -6.42
C HIS A 258 -9.27 -0.82 -7.71
N LYS A 259 -8.58 0.33 -7.60
CA LYS A 259 -7.84 1.03 -8.67
C LYS A 259 -8.67 1.14 -9.96
N GLY A 260 -9.96 1.44 -9.82
CA GLY A 260 -10.88 1.67 -10.95
C GLY A 260 -11.31 0.44 -11.75
N PHE A 261 -11.07 -0.79 -11.27
CA PHE A 261 -11.79 -1.95 -11.83
C PHE A 261 -13.22 -1.96 -11.33
N GLU A 262 -14.22 -2.08 -12.20
CA GLU A 262 -15.54 -2.49 -11.71
C GLU A 262 -15.41 -3.90 -11.11
N LEU A 263 -15.91 -4.08 -9.88
CA LEU A 263 -15.80 -5.35 -9.18
C LEU A 263 -16.47 -6.48 -9.96
N SER A 264 -17.50 -6.16 -10.75
CA SER A 264 -18.21 -7.06 -11.66
C SER A 264 -17.34 -7.64 -12.78
N ASP A 265 -16.29 -6.93 -13.19
CA ASP A 265 -15.48 -7.29 -14.35
C ASP A 265 -14.34 -8.25 -13.99
N LEU A 266 -14.12 -8.47 -12.68
CA LEU A 266 -13.08 -9.35 -12.19
C LEU A 266 -13.53 -10.81 -12.27
N GLN A 267 -12.75 -11.62 -12.98
CA GLN A 267 -12.93 -13.05 -13.03
C GLN A 267 -11.91 -13.76 -12.15
N GLU A 268 -12.41 -14.59 -11.25
CA GLU A 268 -11.53 -15.38 -10.38
C GLU A 268 -10.97 -16.59 -11.13
N ASN A 269 -9.63 -16.65 -11.15
CA ASN A 269 -8.85 -17.83 -11.44
C ASN A 269 -8.33 -18.43 -10.13
N TRP A 270 -7.81 -19.66 -10.20
CA TRP A 270 -7.30 -20.35 -9.02
C TRP A 270 -6.20 -19.58 -8.27
N THR A 271 -5.38 -18.81 -8.96
CA THR A 271 -4.22 -18.11 -8.37
C THR A 271 -4.37 -16.60 -8.31
N MET A 272 -5.29 -16.02 -9.08
CA MET A 272 -5.40 -14.56 -9.27
C MET A 272 -6.82 -14.16 -9.69
N LEU A 273 -7.15 -12.86 -9.57
CA LEU A 273 -8.27 -12.26 -10.27
C LEU A 273 -7.77 -11.60 -11.55
N ALA A 274 -8.33 -12.00 -12.68
CA ALA A 274 -8.09 -11.37 -13.97
C ALA A 274 -9.12 -10.27 -14.21
N GLY A 275 -8.65 -9.08 -14.59
CA GLY A 275 -9.51 -8.00 -15.07
C GLY A 275 -9.60 -7.97 -16.59
N PRO A 276 -10.32 -6.99 -17.15
CA PRO A 276 -10.44 -6.81 -18.60
C PRO A 276 -9.11 -6.43 -19.28
N VAL A 277 -8.16 -5.87 -18.53
CA VAL A 277 -6.83 -5.52 -19.01
C VAL A 277 -5.87 -6.69 -18.74
N PRO A 278 -5.35 -7.38 -19.78
CA PRO A 278 -4.56 -8.60 -19.61
C PRO A 278 -3.25 -8.43 -18.81
N THR A 279 -2.69 -7.22 -18.78
CA THR A 279 -1.43 -6.94 -18.07
C THR A 279 -1.62 -6.66 -16.58
N ARG A 280 -2.86 -6.64 -16.09
CA ARG A 280 -3.19 -6.18 -14.74
C ARG A 280 -4.04 -7.19 -14.00
N HIS A 281 -3.39 -7.95 -13.13
CA HIS A 281 -4.02 -8.96 -12.29
C HIS A 281 -4.08 -8.48 -10.84
N VAL A 282 -5.03 -9.00 -10.08
CA VAL A 282 -5.08 -8.83 -8.63
C VAL A 282 -4.68 -10.13 -7.96
N THR A 283 -3.68 -10.07 -7.11
CA THR A 283 -3.22 -11.21 -6.31
C THR A 283 -3.23 -10.85 -4.82
N SER A 284 -3.74 -11.75 -4.00
CA SER A 284 -3.88 -11.58 -2.55
C SER A 284 -3.16 -12.69 -1.80
N PHE A 285 -2.44 -12.26 -0.76
CA PHE A 285 -1.61 -13.08 0.11
C PHE A 285 -1.97 -12.79 1.56
N GLU A 286 -1.87 -13.81 2.41
CA GLU A 286 -1.85 -13.63 3.86
C GLU A 286 -0.38 -13.50 4.31
N ILE A 287 -0.12 -12.52 5.16
CA ILE A 287 1.20 -12.22 5.70
C ILE A 287 1.38 -13.03 6.97
N ASP A 288 2.45 -13.81 7.02
CA ASP A 288 2.90 -14.48 8.24
C ASP A 288 3.65 -13.48 9.13
N LEU A 289 2.93 -12.92 10.09
CA LEU A 289 3.46 -11.91 11.02
C LEU A 289 4.54 -12.46 11.97
N ALA A 290 4.62 -13.77 12.16
CA ALA A 290 5.66 -14.39 13.01
C ALA A 290 7.00 -14.56 12.27
N ARG A 291 6.97 -14.51 10.92
CA ARG A 291 8.15 -14.72 10.06
C ARG A 291 8.62 -13.45 9.37
N ILE A 292 8.01 -12.31 9.67
CA ILE A 292 8.43 -11.04 9.09
C ILE A 292 9.61 -10.51 9.92
N ASP A 293 10.80 -10.52 9.31
CA ASP A 293 12.04 -10.36 10.06
C ASP A 293 12.25 -8.97 10.65
N ASP A 294 11.59 -7.89 10.16
CA ASP A 294 11.49 -6.63 10.94
C ASP A 294 10.54 -5.54 10.38
N ALA A 295 10.03 -5.61 9.13
CA ALA A 295 9.10 -4.57 8.67
C ALA A 295 8.10 -5.05 7.60
N LEU A 296 6.84 -4.65 7.81
CA LEU A 296 5.79 -4.67 6.77
C LEU A 296 6.18 -3.87 5.53
N ASP A 297 7.18 -3.00 5.66
CA ASP A 297 7.74 -2.20 4.58
C ASP A 297 8.30 -3.06 3.43
N SER A 298 8.83 -4.25 3.71
CA SER A 298 9.29 -5.19 2.68
C SER A 298 8.18 -5.65 1.73
N CYS A 299 6.90 -5.53 2.12
CA CYS A 299 5.78 -5.84 1.24
C CYS A 299 5.68 -4.85 0.07
N TRP A 300 6.24 -3.65 0.18
CA TRP A 300 6.24 -2.65 -0.89
C TRP A 300 7.30 -2.90 -1.94
N THR A 301 8.42 -3.57 -1.60
CA THR A 301 9.57 -3.74 -2.50
C THR A 301 9.39 -4.88 -3.50
N TRP A 302 8.59 -5.90 -3.16
CA TRP A 302 8.41 -7.08 -4.00
C TRP A 302 7.60 -6.83 -5.28
N HIS A 303 6.78 -5.77 -5.32
CA HIS A 303 5.85 -5.52 -6.42
C HIS A 303 5.88 -4.06 -6.87
N THR A 304 6.02 -3.82 -8.17
CA THR A 304 6.08 -2.47 -8.76
C THR A 304 4.71 -1.84 -9.02
N GLY A 305 3.63 -2.61 -8.84
CA GLY A 305 2.26 -2.17 -9.02
C GLY A 305 1.69 -1.43 -7.80
N ARG A 306 0.36 -1.45 -7.68
CA ARG A 306 -0.32 -0.90 -6.50
C ARG A 306 -0.45 -1.96 -5.45
N THR A 307 0.07 -1.66 -4.27
CA THR A 307 0.03 -2.54 -3.12
C THR A 307 -1.02 -2.02 -2.14
N THR A 308 -1.78 -2.93 -1.56
CA THR A 308 -2.68 -2.66 -0.45
C THR A 308 -2.34 -3.62 0.67
N LEU A 309 -1.95 -3.08 1.81
CA LEU A 309 -1.78 -3.80 3.05
C LEU A 309 -3.06 -3.65 3.88
N THR A 310 -3.52 -4.74 4.48
CA THR A 310 -4.68 -4.74 5.38
C THR A 310 -4.34 -5.47 6.65
N ILE A 311 -4.44 -4.79 7.79
CA ILE A 311 -4.28 -5.38 9.13
C ILE A 311 -5.66 -5.37 9.79
N ALA A 312 -6.27 -6.54 9.91
CA ALA A 312 -7.55 -6.72 10.55
C ALA A 312 -7.37 -6.96 12.05
N LEU A 313 -7.90 -6.06 12.87
CA LEU A 313 -7.94 -6.15 14.32
C LEU A 313 -9.34 -6.56 14.77
N THR A 314 -9.38 -7.61 15.57
CA THR A 314 -10.64 -8.28 15.84
C THR A 314 -10.79 -8.60 17.31
N SER A 315 -11.89 -8.15 17.92
CA SER A 315 -12.16 -8.54 19.30
C SER A 315 -12.75 -9.96 19.35
N ARG A 316 -12.27 -10.78 20.27
CA ARG A 316 -12.69 -12.15 20.56
C ARG A 316 -12.96 -12.26 22.06
N LEU A 317 -14.08 -12.87 22.41
CA LEU A 317 -14.43 -13.16 23.79
C LEU A 317 -13.74 -14.47 24.21
N VAL A 318 -12.92 -14.43 25.25
CA VAL A 318 -12.38 -15.65 25.87
C VAL A 318 -13.47 -16.24 26.75
N GLY A 319 -13.72 -17.54 26.61
CA GLY A 319 -14.76 -18.22 27.39
C GLY A 319 -14.60 -17.94 28.88
N ARG A 320 -15.73 -17.73 29.57
CA ARG A 320 -15.82 -17.46 31.01
C ARG A 320 -15.00 -18.49 31.79
N ALA A 321 -13.85 -18.10 32.33
CA ALA A 321 -13.22 -18.86 33.39
C ALA A 321 -14.20 -18.91 34.57
N GLU A 322 -14.35 -20.07 35.21
CA GLU A 322 -15.27 -20.29 36.34
C GLU A 322 -14.96 -19.41 37.57
N THR A 323 -13.85 -18.68 37.54
CA THR A 323 -13.46 -17.68 38.52
C THR A 323 -13.86 -16.31 38.00
N GLY A 324 -14.78 -15.64 38.70
CA GLY A 324 -15.45 -14.38 38.30
C GLY A 324 -14.55 -13.13 38.17
N ALA A 325 -13.47 -13.23 37.40
CA ALA A 325 -12.70 -12.12 36.89
C ALA A 325 -13.38 -11.56 35.62
N THR A 326 -13.18 -10.26 35.41
CA THR A 326 -13.63 -9.45 34.27
C THR A 326 -13.59 -10.17 32.93
N ASP A 327 -14.55 -9.88 32.03
CA ASP A 327 -14.56 -10.39 30.65
C ASP A 327 -13.21 -10.09 29.96
N ASP A 328 -12.29 -11.06 29.97
CA ASP A 328 -11.01 -10.92 29.28
C ASP A 328 -11.27 -11.00 27.77
N HIS A 329 -10.97 -9.90 27.10
CA HIS A 329 -11.10 -9.77 25.65
C HIS A 329 -9.73 -9.99 25.02
N GLU A 330 -9.69 -10.90 24.06
CA GLU A 330 -8.52 -11.11 23.21
C GLU A 330 -8.70 -10.39 21.89
N VAL A 331 -7.61 -9.91 21.31
CA VAL A 331 -7.57 -9.31 19.98
C VAL A 331 -6.86 -10.27 19.04
N ALA A 332 -7.58 -10.79 18.04
CA ALA A 332 -6.92 -11.51 16.95
C ALA A 332 -6.52 -10.54 15.84
N VAL A 333 -5.29 -10.69 15.38
CA VAL A 333 -4.70 -9.89 14.30
C VAL A 333 -4.47 -10.76 13.08
N ARG A 334 -4.86 -10.26 11.90
CA ARG A 334 -4.53 -10.88 10.61
C ARG A 334 -4.02 -9.82 9.65
N ALA A 335 -3.05 -10.17 8.82
CA ALA A 335 -2.45 -9.26 7.87
C ALA A 335 -2.52 -9.81 6.45
N PHE A 336 -2.86 -8.95 5.49
CA PHE A 336 -3.01 -9.30 4.08
C PHE A 336 -2.23 -8.32 3.21
N ALA A 337 -1.62 -8.84 2.15
CA ALA A 337 -1.04 -8.05 1.07
C ALA A 337 -1.80 -8.33 -0.22
N ARG A 338 -2.25 -7.27 -0.88
CA ARG A 338 -2.88 -7.33 -2.20
C ARG A 338 -2.08 -6.51 -3.18
N TYR A 339 -1.77 -7.11 -4.31
CA TYR A 339 -0.97 -6.52 -5.38
C TYR A 339 -1.80 -6.38 -6.65
N VAL A 340 -1.65 -5.24 -7.32
CA VAL A 340 -2.35 -4.93 -8.57
C VAL A 340 -1.36 -4.48 -9.63
N GLY A 341 -1.09 -5.36 -10.59
CA GLY A 341 -0.16 -5.12 -11.69
C GLY A 341 0.39 -6.42 -12.29
N PRO A 342 1.46 -6.36 -13.09
CA PRO A 342 2.13 -7.56 -13.57
C PRO A 342 2.69 -8.37 -12.39
N GLY A 343 2.73 -9.70 -12.49
CA GLY A 343 3.41 -10.51 -11.48
C GLY A 343 4.91 -10.17 -11.46
N PRO A 344 5.57 -10.18 -10.30
CA PRO A 344 6.99 -9.86 -10.23
C PRO A 344 7.84 -10.99 -10.83
N ASP A 345 8.96 -10.63 -11.45
CA ASP A 345 9.92 -11.58 -12.03
C ASP A 345 10.81 -12.26 -10.97
N VAL A 346 10.74 -11.76 -9.72
CA VAL A 346 11.51 -12.24 -8.58
C VAL A 346 10.68 -13.22 -7.75
N GLY A 347 11.36 -14.24 -7.19
CA GLY A 347 10.76 -15.22 -6.29
C GLY A 347 9.98 -14.57 -5.13
N ARG A 348 8.81 -15.12 -4.81
CA ARG A 348 7.95 -14.61 -3.74
C ARG A 348 8.63 -14.73 -2.37
N PRO A 349 8.58 -13.70 -1.52
CA PRO A 349 9.03 -13.77 -0.12
C PRO A 349 8.36 -14.91 0.66
N GLY A 350 9.11 -15.51 1.58
CA GLY A 350 8.67 -16.66 2.38
C GLY A 350 7.49 -16.36 3.33
N TYR A 351 7.35 -15.11 3.78
CA TYR A 351 6.27 -14.65 4.66
C TYR A 351 4.94 -14.39 3.92
N LEU A 352 4.92 -14.40 2.59
CA LEU A 352 3.68 -14.22 1.80
C LEU A 352 3.10 -15.58 1.41
N HIS A 353 1.93 -15.90 1.98
CA HIS A 353 1.22 -17.14 1.68
C HIS A 353 0.05 -16.89 0.72
N PRO A 354 0.00 -17.58 -0.43
CA PRO A 354 -0.99 -17.31 -1.46
C PRO A 354 -2.36 -17.85 -1.06
N LEU A 355 -3.39 -17.03 -1.23
CA LEU A 355 -4.78 -17.41 -0.97
C LEU A 355 -5.42 -18.07 -2.19
N THR A 356 -4.78 -19.12 -2.74
CA THR A 356 -5.26 -19.76 -3.98
C THR A 356 -6.63 -20.42 -3.80
N GLY A 357 -7.51 -20.19 -4.76
CA GLY A 357 -8.92 -20.57 -4.77
C GLY A 357 -9.83 -19.64 -3.94
N ARG A 358 -9.28 -18.56 -3.36
CA ARG A 358 -9.98 -17.63 -2.46
C ARG A 358 -9.62 -16.16 -2.72
N GLN A 359 -9.18 -15.84 -3.93
CA GLN A 359 -8.69 -14.51 -4.29
C GLN A 359 -9.81 -13.46 -4.26
N GLY A 360 -11.02 -13.80 -4.72
CA GLY A 360 -12.13 -12.86 -4.66
C GLY A 360 -12.67 -12.67 -3.24
N ALA A 361 -12.64 -13.71 -2.41
CA ALA A 361 -12.96 -13.57 -0.98
C ALA A 361 -11.94 -12.68 -0.27
N ALA A 362 -10.64 -12.86 -0.57
CA ALA A 362 -9.56 -12.02 -0.06
C ALA A 362 -9.68 -10.55 -0.51
N LEU A 363 -10.02 -10.33 -1.78
CA LEU A 363 -10.31 -8.99 -2.30
C LEU A 363 -11.43 -8.32 -1.49
N LEU A 364 -12.56 -9.00 -1.31
CA LEU A 364 -13.71 -8.45 -0.59
C LEU A 364 -13.43 -8.22 0.91
N ALA A 365 -12.58 -9.02 1.54
CA ALA A 365 -12.15 -8.80 2.92
C ALA A 365 -11.26 -7.54 3.06
N SER A 366 -10.40 -7.27 2.08
CA SER A 366 -9.56 -6.04 2.05
C SER A 366 -10.32 -4.76 1.68
N LEU A 367 -11.59 -4.88 1.27
CA LEU A 367 -12.42 -3.76 0.84
C LEU A 367 -13.44 -3.35 1.93
N PRO A 368 -13.87 -2.08 1.94
CA PRO A 368 -14.87 -1.57 2.88
C PRO A 368 -16.29 -1.98 2.49
N VAL A 369 -16.48 -3.21 1.97
CA VAL A 369 -17.70 -3.69 1.27
C VAL A 369 -18.32 -4.94 1.91
N GLY A 370 -17.61 -5.56 2.85
CA GLY A 370 -17.98 -6.82 3.48
C GLY A 370 -18.34 -6.78 4.96
N GLY A 371 -18.89 -7.87 5.47
CA GLY A 371 -18.84 -8.18 6.89
C GLY A 371 -17.65 -9.10 7.22
N ARG A 372 -17.49 -9.38 8.51
CA ARG A 372 -16.33 -10.08 9.05
C ARG A 372 -16.34 -11.58 8.82
N GLU A 373 -17.52 -12.15 8.57
CA GLU A 373 -17.71 -13.55 8.14
C GLU A 373 -16.84 -13.93 6.93
N ARG A 374 -16.35 -12.93 6.18
CA ARG A 374 -15.42 -13.12 5.06
C ARG A 374 -14.04 -13.58 5.48
N LEU A 375 -13.53 -13.11 6.63
CA LEU A 375 -12.24 -13.56 7.16
C LEU A 375 -12.31 -15.06 7.48
N ASP A 376 -13.44 -15.52 8.00
CA ASP A 376 -13.68 -16.95 8.26
C ASP A 376 -13.80 -17.75 6.96
N ARG A 377 -14.45 -17.21 5.92
CA ARG A 377 -14.54 -17.83 4.58
C ARG A 377 -13.19 -17.97 3.87
N ILE A 378 -12.28 -17.01 4.05
CA ILE A 378 -10.91 -17.12 3.52
C ILE A 378 -10.16 -18.26 4.22
N GLY A 379 -10.53 -18.58 5.47
CA GLY A 379 -9.78 -19.49 6.33
C GLY A 379 -8.36 -18.97 6.58
N ARG A 380 -7.53 -19.76 7.27
CA ARG A 380 -6.12 -19.45 7.49
C ARG A 380 -5.24 -20.50 6.80
N PRO A 381 -4.17 -20.11 6.07
CA PRO A 381 -3.12 -21.02 5.66
C PRO A 381 -2.54 -21.74 6.88
N ARG A 382 -2.19 -23.02 6.73
CA ARG A 382 -1.78 -23.88 7.85
C ARG A 382 -0.49 -23.43 8.54
N LEU A 383 0.39 -22.75 7.80
CA LEU A 383 1.69 -22.30 8.29
C LEU A 383 1.63 -20.90 8.91
N VAL A 384 0.49 -20.21 8.83
CA VAL A 384 0.33 -18.88 9.45
C VAL A 384 -0.32 -19.09 10.80
N ASP A 385 0.45 -18.87 11.85
CA ASP A 385 -0.06 -18.90 13.22
C ASP A 385 -0.98 -17.69 13.46
N GLN A 386 -1.99 -17.89 14.31
CA GLN A 386 -2.87 -16.80 14.70
C GLN A 386 -2.16 -15.94 15.73
N LEU A 387 -1.89 -14.70 15.38
CA LEU A 387 -1.49 -13.72 16.38
C LEU A 387 -2.74 -13.34 17.19
N VAL A 388 -2.72 -13.71 18.47
CA VAL A 388 -3.73 -13.34 19.45
C VAL A 388 -3.03 -12.56 20.55
N TRP A 389 -3.57 -11.40 20.88
CA TRP A 389 -2.98 -10.45 21.79
C TRP A 389 -4.00 -10.04 22.86
N GLN A 390 -3.55 -9.89 24.10
CA GLN A 390 -4.38 -9.36 25.18
C GLN A 390 -4.15 -7.86 25.31
N PRO A 391 -5.19 -7.01 25.25
CA PRO A 391 -5.07 -5.58 25.46
C PRO A 391 -4.33 -5.25 26.77
N GLY A 392 -3.22 -4.53 26.67
CA GLY A 392 -2.39 -4.16 27.81
C GLY A 392 -1.16 -5.04 28.05
N SER A 393 -1.02 -6.17 27.35
CA SER A 393 0.26 -6.87 27.28
C SER A 393 1.18 -6.23 26.24
N GLU A 394 2.50 -6.35 26.41
CA GLU A 394 3.44 -5.89 25.39
C GLU A 394 3.26 -6.70 24.09
N LEU A 395 3.27 -6.01 22.93
CA LEU A 395 3.29 -6.62 21.59
C LEU A 395 4.72 -7.08 21.26
N THR A 396 5.29 -7.95 22.08
CA THR A 396 6.70 -8.38 21.96
C THR A 396 6.91 -9.31 20.76
N GLU A 397 5.89 -10.09 20.38
CA GLU A 397 5.98 -11.09 19.31
C GLU A 397 5.85 -10.51 17.89
N ALA A 398 5.48 -9.24 17.74
CA ALA A 398 5.27 -8.61 16.43
C ALA A 398 5.71 -7.14 16.40
N VAL A 399 7.04 -6.91 16.43
CA VAL A 399 7.66 -5.57 16.32
C VAL A 399 7.11 -4.79 15.11
N ALA A 400 6.90 -5.49 13.99
CA ALA A 400 6.35 -4.91 12.75
C ALA A 400 4.93 -4.31 12.91
N LEU A 401 4.21 -4.63 13.99
CA LEU A 401 2.89 -4.07 14.29
C LEU A 401 2.94 -2.99 15.38
N GLN A 402 4.10 -2.64 15.93
CA GLN A 402 4.15 -1.65 16.99
C GLN A 402 3.73 -0.25 16.49
N ARG A 403 4.21 0.13 15.31
CA ARG A 403 3.94 1.42 14.66
C ARG A 403 3.79 1.22 13.16
N MET A 404 2.62 1.59 12.63
CA MET A 404 2.31 1.48 11.21
C MET A 404 2.47 2.84 10.52
N PRO A 405 3.36 2.97 9.51
CA PRO A 405 3.45 4.20 8.71
C PRO A 405 2.12 4.52 8.02
N ILE A 406 1.62 5.75 8.17
CA ILE A 406 0.31 6.16 7.62
C ILE A 406 0.41 7.03 6.37
N GLY A 407 1.46 7.87 6.25
CA GLY A 407 1.63 8.85 5.18
C GLY A 407 2.71 8.50 4.15
N PRO A 408 2.72 9.14 2.98
CA PRO A 408 3.73 8.89 1.93
C PRO A 408 5.15 9.17 2.44
N SER A 409 6.12 8.39 1.95
CA SER A 409 7.54 8.75 2.10
C SER A 409 7.85 10.07 1.36
N GLY A 410 7.10 10.35 0.30
CA GLY A 410 7.31 11.49 -0.57
C GLY A 410 8.47 11.25 -1.54
N GLN A 411 8.97 12.35 -2.11
CA GLN A 411 10.08 12.30 -3.05
C GLN A 411 11.42 12.39 -2.33
N ILE A 412 12.43 11.71 -2.88
CA ILE A 412 13.80 11.80 -2.38
C ILE A 412 14.37 13.16 -2.81
N LEU A 413 14.73 13.98 -1.82
CA LEU A 413 15.34 15.28 -2.06
C LEU A 413 16.85 15.13 -2.21
N GLY A 414 17.50 14.38 -1.32
CA GLY A 414 18.96 14.23 -1.34
C GLY A 414 19.49 13.37 -0.21
N VAL A 415 20.81 13.24 -0.14
CA VAL A 415 21.55 12.62 0.95
C VAL A 415 21.65 13.61 2.11
N ILE A 416 21.43 13.16 3.34
CA ILE A 416 21.61 14.00 4.53
C ILE A 416 23.09 14.31 4.71
N SER A 417 23.46 15.59 4.74
CA SER A 417 24.88 15.97 4.85
C SER A 417 25.51 15.40 6.12
N GLY A 418 26.67 14.76 5.96
CA GLY A 418 27.36 14.04 7.03
C GLY A 418 26.86 12.60 7.27
N ARG A 419 25.87 12.12 6.51
CA ARG A 419 25.38 10.73 6.56
C ARG A 419 25.17 10.16 5.15
N ALA A 420 26.26 9.73 4.52
CA ALA A 420 26.28 9.28 3.12
C ALA A 420 25.27 8.16 2.77
N GLU A 421 24.87 7.34 3.75
CA GLU A 421 23.96 6.21 3.56
C GLU A 421 22.48 6.54 3.86
N HIS A 422 22.16 7.79 4.20
CA HIS A 422 20.81 8.19 4.59
C HIS A 422 20.26 9.26 3.66
N ASN A 423 19.23 8.89 2.90
CA ASN A 423 18.49 9.79 2.04
C ASN A 423 17.32 10.42 2.80
N LEU A 424 17.09 11.71 2.57
CA LEU A 424 15.92 12.42 3.04
C LEU A 424 14.84 12.41 1.96
N ALA A 425 13.68 11.86 2.30
CA ALA A 425 12.46 12.00 1.51
C ALA A 425 11.42 12.86 2.23
N LEU A 426 10.71 13.69 1.47
CA LEU A 426 9.69 14.58 2.00
C LEU A 426 8.51 14.68 1.03
N PRO A 427 7.26 14.52 1.49
CA PRO A 427 6.09 14.70 0.63
C PRO A 427 5.82 16.17 0.40
N LEU A 428 5.96 16.64 -0.84
CA LEU A 428 5.66 18.02 -1.21
C LEU A 428 4.15 18.29 -1.36
N TYR A 429 3.35 17.25 -1.55
CA TYR A 429 1.90 17.37 -1.73
C TYR A 429 1.13 16.36 -0.86
N ASP A 430 -0.14 16.67 -0.62
CA ASP A 430 -1.05 15.75 0.08
C ASP A 430 -1.72 14.78 -0.90
N PRO A 431 -1.50 13.45 -0.80
CA PRO A 431 -2.22 12.50 -1.64
C PRO A 431 -3.70 12.35 -1.26
N VAL A 432 -4.11 12.81 -0.08
CA VAL A 432 -5.49 12.72 0.43
C VAL A 432 -6.48 13.43 -0.50
N ARG A 433 -7.62 12.79 -0.78
CA ARG A 433 -8.68 13.37 -1.63
C ARG A 433 -9.77 14.11 -0.85
N TYR A 434 -10.09 13.67 0.37
CA TYR A 434 -11.08 14.30 1.21
C TYR A 434 -10.40 15.18 2.25
N ASN A 435 -10.67 16.49 2.18
CA ASN A 435 -10.04 17.52 3.02
C ASN A 435 -8.49 17.51 2.95
N PRO A 436 -7.89 17.63 1.74
CA PRO A 436 -6.43 17.71 1.62
C PRO A 436 -5.88 18.94 2.35
N ARG A 437 -4.74 18.78 3.01
CA ARG A 437 -4.02 19.89 3.61
C ARG A 437 -3.50 20.81 2.51
N ARG A 438 -3.87 22.09 2.57
CA ARG A 438 -3.26 23.11 1.72
C ARG A 438 -1.83 23.36 2.17
N ARG A 439 -0.90 23.45 1.23
CA ARG A 439 0.52 23.66 1.50
C ARG A 439 1.12 24.67 0.54
N THR A 440 1.90 25.62 1.06
CA THR A 440 2.70 26.55 0.25
C THR A 440 4.18 26.24 0.44
N ILE A 441 4.91 26.07 -0.65
CA ILE A 441 6.33 25.75 -0.67
C ILE A 441 7.07 26.88 -1.39
N ASP A 442 8.06 27.48 -0.73
CA ASP A 442 8.97 28.46 -1.33
C ASP A 442 10.26 27.76 -1.75
N LEU A 443 10.56 27.78 -3.05
CA LEU A 443 11.69 27.10 -3.66
C LEU A 443 12.66 28.12 -4.24
N HIS A 444 13.72 28.42 -3.50
CA HIS A 444 14.80 29.31 -3.91
C HIS A 444 15.92 28.51 -4.56
N ALA A 445 15.76 28.19 -5.84
CA ALA A 445 16.68 27.33 -6.57
C ALA A 445 16.88 27.79 -8.01
N GLN A 446 18.01 27.43 -8.60
CA GLN A 446 18.21 27.51 -10.03
C GLN A 446 17.21 26.61 -10.75
N LEU A 447 16.84 26.96 -11.99
CA LEU A 447 15.81 26.23 -12.73
C LEU A 447 16.07 24.72 -12.85
N PRO A 448 17.30 24.23 -13.14
CA PRO A 448 17.53 22.78 -13.25
C PRO A 448 17.19 22.01 -11.96
N VAL A 449 17.56 22.56 -10.80
CA VAL A 449 17.23 21.98 -9.49
C VAL A 449 15.71 22.03 -9.27
N ALA A 450 15.06 23.13 -9.62
CA ALA A 450 13.62 23.24 -9.48
C ALA A 450 12.86 22.26 -10.38
N GLN A 451 13.31 22.08 -11.62
CA GLN A 451 12.78 21.09 -12.56
C GLN A 451 12.97 19.67 -12.05
N GLN A 452 14.13 19.34 -11.48
CA GLN A 452 14.39 18.03 -10.88
C GLN A 452 13.43 17.76 -9.71
N ILE A 453 13.25 18.72 -8.81
CA ILE A 453 12.31 18.61 -7.68
C ILE A 453 10.89 18.38 -8.20
N VAL A 454 10.43 19.17 -9.17
CA VAL A 454 9.08 19.03 -9.77
C VAL A 454 8.92 17.68 -10.47
N LEU A 455 9.92 17.24 -11.22
CA LEU A 455 9.91 15.96 -11.92
C LEU A 455 9.77 14.80 -10.93
N ARG A 456 10.52 14.82 -9.82
CA ARG A 456 10.39 13.83 -8.74
C ARG A 456 9.02 13.87 -8.06
N THR A 457 8.41 15.06 -7.93
CA THR A 457 7.02 15.21 -7.44
C THR A 457 6.01 14.47 -8.33
N VAL A 458 6.19 14.54 -9.65
CA VAL A 458 5.35 13.80 -10.61
C VAL A 458 5.53 12.28 -10.44
N ALA A 459 6.76 11.80 -10.27
CA ALA A 459 7.06 10.39 -10.07
C ALA A 459 6.38 9.80 -8.82
N VAL A 460 6.28 10.58 -7.74
CA VAL A 460 5.60 10.12 -6.51
C VAL A 460 4.08 10.29 -6.55
N GLY A 461 3.49 10.62 -7.71
CA GLY A 461 2.04 10.57 -7.93
C GLY A 461 1.32 11.91 -7.94
N ALA A 462 2.02 13.05 -7.93
CA ALA A 462 1.40 14.36 -8.10
C ALA A 462 0.95 14.61 -9.54
N ASP A 463 -0.16 15.31 -9.71
CA ASP A 463 -0.60 15.89 -10.98
C ASP A 463 -0.24 17.38 -10.96
N VAL A 464 0.79 17.76 -11.72
CA VAL A 464 1.44 19.07 -11.67
C VAL A 464 1.00 19.96 -12.83
N GLU A 465 0.68 21.22 -12.52
CA GLU A 465 0.44 22.27 -13.50
C GLU A 465 1.41 23.43 -13.30
N ILE A 466 2.13 23.79 -14.35
CA ILE A 466 3.17 24.82 -14.32
C ILE A 466 2.61 26.12 -14.89
N HIS A 467 2.61 27.16 -14.06
CA HIS A 467 2.34 28.54 -14.39
C HIS A 467 3.68 29.27 -14.48
N THR A 468 4.08 29.70 -15.67
CA THR A 468 5.40 30.30 -15.89
C THR A 468 5.35 31.42 -16.92
N SER A 469 6.19 32.44 -16.73
CA SER A 469 6.45 33.46 -17.76
C SER A 469 7.44 32.98 -18.84
N ARG A 470 8.06 31.81 -18.65
CA ARG A 470 9.10 31.23 -19.53
C ARG A 470 8.74 29.79 -19.98
N PRO A 471 7.62 29.58 -20.69
CA PRO A 471 7.13 28.24 -21.04
C PRO A 471 8.13 27.40 -21.85
N GLY A 472 8.97 28.03 -22.68
CA GLY A 472 9.99 27.33 -23.47
C GLY A 472 11.00 26.54 -22.62
N GLN A 473 11.32 27.00 -21.41
CA GLN A 473 12.27 26.31 -20.53
C GLN A 473 11.65 25.06 -19.87
N TRP A 474 10.32 25.00 -19.78
CA TRP A 474 9.59 23.86 -19.20
C TRP A 474 9.03 22.90 -20.26
N GLN A 475 8.90 23.35 -21.51
CA GLN A 475 8.30 22.57 -22.59
C GLN A 475 9.02 21.23 -22.79
N HIS A 476 10.36 21.23 -22.77
CA HIS A 476 11.14 19.99 -22.89
C HIS A 476 10.78 18.96 -21.80
N LEU A 477 10.65 19.41 -20.55
CA LEU A 477 10.27 18.54 -19.44
C LEU A 477 8.86 17.97 -19.64
N VAL A 478 7.91 18.80 -20.06
CA VAL A 478 6.53 18.37 -20.34
C VAL A 478 6.49 17.35 -21.46
N ASP A 479 7.22 17.59 -22.55
CA ASP A 479 7.29 16.70 -23.71
C ASP A 479 7.98 15.37 -23.36
N ALA A 480 9.05 15.42 -22.56
CA ALA A 480 9.78 14.24 -22.11
C ALA A 480 8.96 13.35 -21.17
N VAL A 481 8.13 13.94 -20.30
CA VAL A 481 7.17 13.19 -19.47
C VAL A 481 6.06 12.59 -20.33
N GLY A 482 5.54 13.34 -21.30
CA GLY A 482 4.62 12.84 -22.32
C GLY A 482 3.22 12.42 -21.82
N ASP A 483 2.88 12.69 -20.55
CA ASP A 483 1.55 12.44 -19.97
C ASP A 483 0.93 13.75 -19.45
N PRO A 484 0.00 14.36 -20.22
CA PRO A 484 -0.67 15.62 -19.88
C PRO A 484 -1.49 15.59 -18.58
N ARG A 485 -1.83 14.39 -18.07
CA ARG A 485 -2.51 14.26 -16.77
C ARG A 485 -1.56 14.47 -15.61
N SER A 486 -0.29 14.10 -15.80
CA SER A 486 0.73 14.12 -14.75
C SER A 486 1.53 15.42 -14.71
N LEU A 487 1.86 16.01 -15.86
CA LEU A 487 2.59 17.27 -15.98
C LEU A 487 2.09 18.07 -17.18
N ARG A 488 1.79 19.35 -16.98
CA ARG A 488 1.30 20.25 -18.05
C ARG A 488 1.64 21.72 -17.78
N LEU A 489 1.64 22.53 -18.85
CA LEU A 489 1.73 23.99 -18.78
C LEU A 489 0.33 24.63 -18.70
N ALA A 490 0.18 25.62 -17.84
CA ALA A 490 -1.01 26.46 -17.77
C ALA A 490 -1.11 27.34 -19.04
N GLY A 491 -2.33 27.49 -19.57
CA GLY A 491 -2.57 28.30 -20.77
C GLY A 491 -2.22 27.64 -22.12
N GLY A 492 -1.66 26.42 -22.13
CA GLY A 492 -1.37 25.64 -23.33
C GLY A 492 -2.63 25.12 -24.01
N HIS A 493 -3.36 25.99 -24.73
CA HIS A 493 -4.33 25.58 -25.72
C HIS A 493 -3.59 25.21 -27.01
N GLY A 494 -3.96 24.09 -27.62
CA GLY A 494 -3.84 23.94 -29.08
C GLY A 494 -4.48 25.15 -29.80
N PRO A 495 -4.19 25.34 -31.08
CA PRO A 495 -4.29 26.64 -31.77
C PRO A 495 -5.58 27.41 -31.44
N ILE A 496 -5.36 28.68 -31.11
CA ILE A 496 -6.32 29.71 -30.70
C ILE A 496 -7.58 29.66 -31.59
N GLY A 497 -8.74 29.37 -30.99
CA GLY A 497 -10.04 29.44 -31.69
C GLY A 497 -11.15 28.50 -31.21
N ALA A 498 -10.89 27.55 -30.32
CA ALA A 498 -11.95 26.69 -29.77
C ALA A 498 -12.52 27.33 -28.48
N PRO A 499 -13.84 27.59 -28.39
CA PRO A 499 -14.45 28.16 -27.19
C PRO A 499 -14.30 27.20 -26.00
N ASP A 500 -14.06 27.78 -24.82
CA ASP A 500 -13.99 27.13 -23.49
C ASP A 500 -15.23 26.27 -23.20
N ARG A 501 -15.23 25.05 -23.72
CA ARG A 501 -16.26 24.02 -23.45
C ARG A 501 -15.69 22.77 -22.78
N VAL A 502 -14.44 22.82 -22.30
CA VAL A 502 -13.77 21.69 -21.64
C VAL A 502 -13.40 22.01 -20.19
N GLU A 503 -14.28 22.67 -19.44
CA GLU A 503 -14.16 22.73 -17.96
C GLU A 503 -14.76 21.49 -17.29
N ALA A 504 -15.69 20.77 -17.94
CA ALA A 504 -16.47 19.70 -17.33
C ALA A 504 -15.75 18.33 -17.19
N GLY A 505 -14.43 18.27 -17.36
CA GLY A 505 -13.68 16.99 -17.31
C GLY A 505 -12.21 17.07 -16.97
N ARG A 506 -11.66 18.24 -16.62
CA ARG A 506 -10.27 18.36 -16.16
C ARG A 506 -10.20 17.87 -14.71
N VAL A 507 -9.43 16.80 -14.47
CA VAL A 507 -9.00 16.44 -13.11
C VAL A 507 -8.11 17.58 -12.62
N GLY A 508 -8.50 18.23 -11.51
CA GLY A 508 -7.74 19.34 -10.95
C GLY A 508 -6.30 18.92 -10.60
N ALA A 509 -5.33 19.82 -10.81
CA ALA A 509 -3.95 19.58 -10.37
C ALA A 509 -3.90 19.38 -8.84
N THR A 510 -3.02 18.51 -8.38
CA THR A 510 -2.68 18.40 -6.96
C THR A 510 -1.61 19.42 -6.58
N VAL A 511 -0.78 19.85 -7.54
CA VAL A 511 0.30 20.82 -7.35
C VAL A 511 0.24 21.89 -8.45
N ALA A 512 0.22 23.16 -8.06
CA ALA A 512 0.45 24.29 -8.95
C ALA A 512 1.86 24.86 -8.71
N VAL A 513 2.66 24.96 -9.77
CA VAL A 513 4.01 25.53 -9.73
C VAL A 513 3.97 26.91 -10.36
N PHE A 514 4.41 27.93 -9.63
CA PHE A 514 4.53 29.30 -10.13
C PHE A 514 6.01 29.66 -10.28
N ASP A 515 6.43 29.88 -11.51
CA ASP A 515 7.82 30.19 -11.86
C ASP A 515 7.91 31.61 -12.44
N HIS A 516 8.56 32.51 -11.69
CA HIS A 516 8.61 33.95 -11.96
C HIS A 516 7.23 34.60 -12.14
N LEU A 517 6.21 34.07 -11.46
CA LEU A 517 4.86 34.61 -11.41
C LEU A 517 4.42 34.73 -9.95
N VAL A 518 3.58 35.72 -9.67
CA VAL A 518 2.88 35.81 -8.39
C VAL A 518 1.79 34.73 -8.38
N PRO A 519 1.65 33.94 -7.29
CA PRO A 519 0.59 32.95 -7.21
C PRO A 519 -0.80 33.57 -7.35
N ASP A 520 -1.54 33.12 -8.37
CA ASP A 520 -2.96 33.42 -8.53
C ASP A 520 -3.82 32.37 -7.77
N THR A 521 -5.14 32.61 -7.67
CA THR A 521 -6.06 31.68 -7.01
C THR A 521 -6.06 30.33 -7.72
N THR A 522 -5.47 29.32 -7.08
CA THR A 522 -5.43 27.94 -7.58
C THR A 522 -6.34 27.00 -6.78
N ALA A 523 -6.97 26.06 -7.49
CA ALA A 523 -7.72 24.97 -6.86
C ALA A 523 -6.78 23.88 -6.30
N ALA A 524 -5.51 23.85 -6.72
CA ALA A 524 -4.54 22.87 -6.26
C ALA A 524 -4.31 23.02 -4.73
N PRO A 525 -4.30 21.91 -3.97
CA PRO A 525 -3.98 21.94 -2.55
C PRO A 525 -2.55 22.44 -2.28
N THR A 526 -1.60 22.07 -3.13
CA THR A 526 -0.19 22.46 -2.99
C THR A 526 0.19 23.53 -4.00
N THR A 527 0.85 24.59 -3.51
CA THR A 527 1.46 25.64 -4.33
C THR A 527 2.97 25.65 -4.13
N ILE A 528 3.74 25.60 -5.21
CA ILE A 528 5.20 25.75 -5.20
C ILE A 528 5.54 27.06 -5.90
N VAL A 529 6.25 27.95 -5.23
CA VAL A 529 6.73 29.21 -5.80
C VAL A 529 8.22 29.09 -6.04
N ILE A 530 8.65 29.30 -7.28
CA ILE A 530 10.06 29.22 -7.67
C ILE A 530 10.63 30.62 -7.78
N SER A 531 11.69 30.86 -7.03
CA SER A 531 12.43 32.12 -6.96
C SER A 531 13.93 31.87 -7.12
N ALA A 532 14.68 32.92 -7.45
CA ALA A 532 16.14 32.82 -7.53
C ALA A 532 16.76 32.49 -6.15
N PRO A 533 17.89 31.75 -6.12
CA PRO A 533 18.65 31.50 -4.89
C PRO A 533 19.00 32.80 -4.16
N GLY A 534 18.94 32.80 -2.83
CA GLY A 534 19.24 33.98 -2.01
C GLY A 534 18.16 35.08 -2.01
N GLY A 535 17.01 34.82 -2.62
CA GLY A 535 15.84 35.71 -2.57
C GLY A 535 15.20 35.82 -1.17
N PRO A 536 14.32 36.82 -0.94
CA PRO A 536 13.61 36.94 0.32
C PRO A 536 12.58 35.81 0.49
N ARG A 537 12.62 35.13 1.64
CA ARG A 537 11.65 34.08 1.99
C ARG A 537 10.25 34.65 2.20
N GLN A 538 9.25 33.95 1.68
CA GLN A 538 7.86 34.26 1.95
C GLN A 538 7.47 33.80 3.36
N ARG A 539 7.02 34.74 4.21
CA ARG A 539 6.67 34.45 5.62
C ARG A 539 5.52 33.48 5.82
N SER A 540 4.72 33.26 4.77
CA SER A 540 3.53 32.40 4.78
C SER A 540 3.78 31.01 4.19
N ALA A 541 5.03 30.68 3.83
CA ALA A 541 5.36 29.36 3.31
C ALA A 541 5.41 28.34 4.45
N ASP A 542 4.80 27.17 4.24
CA ASP A 542 4.82 26.06 5.19
C ASP A 542 6.16 25.30 5.13
N LEU A 543 6.83 25.35 3.98
CA LEU A 543 8.12 24.72 3.71
C LEU A 543 8.97 25.66 2.86
N ALA A 544 10.25 25.79 3.17
CA ALA A 544 11.21 26.50 2.32
C ALA A 544 12.36 25.58 1.93
N ILE A 545 12.78 25.66 0.67
CA ILE A 545 13.88 24.89 0.09
C ILE A 545 14.85 25.89 -0.53
N ASP A 546 16.02 26.06 0.09
CA ASP A 546 17.02 27.04 -0.31
C ASP A 546 18.27 26.36 -0.87
N GLN A 547 18.57 26.61 -2.14
CA GLN A 547 19.84 26.18 -2.73
C GLN A 547 20.98 27.06 -2.19
N THR A 548 21.91 26.46 -1.45
CA THR A 548 23.05 27.16 -0.82
C THR A 548 24.38 26.89 -1.51
N GLY A 549 24.47 25.80 -2.28
CA GLY A 549 25.60 25.45 -3.12
C GLY A 549 25.14 24.91 -4.48
N GLU A 550 26.07 24.46 -5.31
CA GLU A 550 25.73 23.89 -6.63
C GLU A 550 24.80 22.68 -6.49
N THR A 551 25.12 21.77 -5.56
CA THR A 551 24.34 20.56 -5.27
C THR A 551 23.81 20.52 -3.84
N THR A 552 23.95 21.60 -3.06
CA THR A 552 23.56 21.61 -1.64
C THR A 552 22.32 22.47 -1.41
N VAL A 553 21.36 21.92 -0.67
CA VAL A 553 20.07 22.54 -0.40
C VAL A 553 19.76 22.46 1.10
N ASP A 554 19.28 23.56 1.66
CA ASP A 554 18.74 23.63 3.01
C ASP A 554 17.21 23.52 2.95
N VAL A 555 16.65 22.49 3.58
CA VAL A 555 15.21 22.24 3.66
C VAL A 555 14.73 22.69 5.04
N SER A 556 14.03 23.81 5.10
CA SER A 556 13.44 24.35 6.33
C SER A 556 12.00 23.85 6.49
N ILE A 557 11.84 22.86 7.37
CA ILE A 557 10.58 22.25 7.81
C ILE A 557 10.15 22.93 9.12
N PRO A 558 8.86 22.94 9.51
CA PRO A 558 8.48 23.36 10.86
C PRO A 558 9.39 22.71 11.93
N MET A 559 10.02 23.57 12.74
CA MET A 559 10.96 23.24 13.83
C MET A 559 12.40 22.83 13.47
N HIS A 560 12.71 22.42 12.23
CA HIS A 560 14.06 21.96 11.86
C HIS A 560 14.49 22.42 10.46
N THR A 561 15.78 22.72 10.28
CA THR A 561 16.39 22.86 8.96
C THR A 561 17.37 21.73 8.74
N VAL A 562 17.20 20.98 7.66
CA VAL A 562 18.05 19.85 7.29
C VAL A 562 18.82 20.23 6.04
N ARG A 563 20.15 20.15 6.12
CA ARG A 563 21.02 20.30 4.96
C ARG A 563 21.14 18.97 4.23
N ILE A 564 20.92 19.00 2.93
CA ILE A 564 20.99 17.84 2.06
C ILE A 564 21.88 18.13 0.86
N ASP A 565 22.53 17.08 0.38
CA ASP A 565 23.26 17.07 -0.87
C ASP A 565 22.38 16.36 -1.91
N LEU A 566 22.02 17.08 -2.97
CA LEU A 566 21.17 16.58 -4.04
C LEU A 566 21.82 15.36 -4.68
N ILE A 567 21.01 14.34 -4.94
CA ILE A 567 21.46 13.16 -5.68
C ILE A 567 21.58 13.54 -7.15
N GLU A 568 22.74 13.24 -7.71
CA GLU A 568 23.06 13.48 -9.12
C GLU A 568 21.98 12.88 -10.04
N PRO A 569 21.48 13.63 -11.04
CA PRO A 569 20.38 13.23 -11.91
C PRO A 569 20.77 12.15 -12.94
N ILE A 570 21.46 11.08 -12.54
CA ILE A 570 21.92 10.02 -13.46
C ILE A 570 20.71 9.45 -14.22
N GLY A 571 20.64 9.73 -15.53
CA GLY A 571 19.51 9.35 -16.38
C GLY A 571 18.26 10.23 -16.26
N GLU A 572 18.18 11.16 -15.30
CA GLU A 572 17.17 12.25 -15.28
C GLU A 572 17.58 13.40 -16.21
N GLU A 573 18.87 13.55 -16.54
CA GLU A 573 19.39 14.55 -17.50
C GLU A 573 18.61 14.61 -18.81
N ARG A 574 18.22 13.46 -19.37
CA ARG A 574 17.43 13.40 -20.62
C ARG A 574 16.02 14.01 -20.51
N PHE A 575 15.51 14.24 -19.31
CA PHE A 575 14.24 14.95 -19.08
C PHE A 575 14.48 16.45 -18.85
N LEU A 576 15.63 16.80 -18.28
CA LEU A 576 16.01 18.16 -17.90
C LEU A 576 16.74 18.93 -19.02
N ALA A 577 17.38 18.23 -19.96
CA ALA A 577 18.19 18.82 -21.03
C ALA A 577 17.35 19.51 -22.12
N GLY A 578 16.91 20.73 -21.86
CA GLY A 578 16.28 21.60 -22.84
C GLY A 578 17.21 22.71 -23.33
N THR A 579 17.76 22.58 -24.54
CA THR A 579 18.31 23.66 -25.38
C THR A 579 19.35 24.61 -24.77
N ASP A 580 20.57 24.13 -24.51
CA ASP A 580 21.79 24.97 -24.54
C ASP A 580 22.83 24.49 -25.59
N GLU A 581 22.69 23.28 -26.15
CA GLU A 581 23.64 22.78 -27.17
C GLU A 581 23.49 23.41 -28.56
N SER A 582 22.42 24.16 -28.84
CA SER A 582 22.24 24.81 -30.15
C SER A 582 22.94 26.18 -30.28
N ALA A 583 23.55 26.70 -29.22
CA ALA A 583 24.29 27.97 -29.25
C ALA A 583 25.83 27.80 -29.37
N GLY A 584 26.35 26.56 -29.32
CA GLY A 584 27.79 26.30 -29.27
C GLY A 584 28.46 25.79 -30.55
N ILE A 585 27.72 25.46 -31.61
CA ILE A 585 28.32 24.96 -32.87
C ILE A 585 28.36 26.10 -33.90
N LEU A 586 29.07 27.17 -33.57
CA LEU A 586 29.67 28.04 -34.56
C LEU A 586 31.19 27.99 -34.39
N SER A 587 31.81 27.30 -35.34
CA SER A 587 33.24 27.32 -35.68
C SER A 587 34.22 27.05 -34.54
N HIS A 588 34.76 25.83 -34.45
CA HIS A 588 36.20 25.64 -34.27
C HIS A 588 36.67 24.29 -34.86
N ASP A 589 37.68 24.42 -35.70
CA ASP A 589 38.63 23.45 -36.26
C ASP A 589 38.22 22.02 -36.66
N ARG A 590 38.36 21.77 -37.97
CA ARG A 590 38.54 20.43 -38.55
C ARG A 590 39.88 19.84 -38.06
N PRO A 591 39.91 18.60 -37.54
CA PRO A 591 41.18 17.93 -37.27
C PRO A 591 41.83 17.46 -38.59
N VAL A 592 43.12 17.76 -38.73
CA VAL A 592 44.01 17.23 -39.77
C VAL A 592 44.21 15.71 -39.52
N PRO A 593 44.14 14.85 -40.56
CA PRO A 593 44.32 13.41 -40.36
C PRO A 593 45.79 13.04 -40.17
N VAL A 594 46.06 12.26 -39.13
CA VAL A 594 47.36 11.65 -38.81
C VAL A 594 47.65 10.48 -39.78
N PRO A 595 48.88 10.32 -40.31
CA PRO A 595 49.18 9.22 -41.22
C PRO A 595 49.46 7.91 -40.47
N VAL A 596 48.89 6.82 -40.99
CA VAL A 596 49.08 5.43 -40.54
C VAL A 596 50.45 4.91 -41.02
N PRO A 597 51.25 4.19 -40.21
CA PRO A 597 52.53 3.63 -40.65
C PRO A 597 52.32 2.40 -41.55
N GLU A 598 53.00 2.40 -42.69
CA GLU A 598 52.96 1.39 -43.74
C GLU A 598 53.83 0.17 -43.35
N LEU A 599 53.19 -1.01 -43.22
CA LEU A 599 53.90 -2.28 -43.04
C LEU A 599 54.46 -2.73 -44.39
N ALA A 600 55.78 -2.78 -44.50
CA ALA A 600 56.50 -3.23 -45.68
C ALA A 600 56.30 -4.73 -45.93
N GLY A 601 55.86 -5.07 -47.14
CA GLY A 601 56.20 -6.35 -47.77
C GLY A 601 55.02 -7.20 -48.24
N ALA A 602 54.58 -7.00 -49.48
CA ALA A 602 54.41 -8.07 -50.47
C ALA A 602 53.97 -7.48 -51.82
N ARG A 603 54.58 -7.97 -52.90
CA ARG A 603 54.43 -7.53 -54.29
C ARG A 603 53.02 -7.76 -54.87
N PRO A 604 52.66 -7.03 -55.94
CA PRO A 604 51.33 -7.05 -56.54
C PRO A 604 51.20 -8.16 -57.59
N ALA A 605 49.97 -8.61 -57.83
CA ALA A 605 49.45 -8.85 -59.18
C ALA A 605 47.94 -9.12 -59.14
N THR A 606 47.20 -8.33 -59.92
CA THR A 606 46.05 -8.71 -60.78
C THR A 606 44.85 -9.40 -60.11
N GLY A 607 43.62 -8.91 -60.15
CA GLY A 607 42.94 -8.15 -61.21
C GLY A 607 41.58 -8.84 -61.46
N SER A 608 40.53 -8.04 -61.70
CA SER A 608 39.17 -8.39 -62.18
C SER A 608 38.41 -9.47 -61.37
N ASN A 609 37.25 -9.19 -60.79
CA ASN A 609 36.02 -8.76 -61.46
C ASN A 609 35.04 -8.14 -60.46
#